data_AF-A0A432VWT6-F1
#
_entry.id   AF-A0A432VWT6-F1
#
_cell.length_a   1.000
_cell.length_b   1.000
_cell.length_c   1.000
_cell.angle_alpha   90.00
_cell.angle_beta   90.00
_cell.angle_gamma   90.00
#
_symmetry.space_group_name_H-M   'P 1'
#
loop_
_entity.id
_entity.type
_entity.pdbx_description
1 polymer ?
#
loop_
_entity_poly.entity_id
_entity_poly.type
_entity_poly.pdbx_seq_one_letter_code
_entity_poly.pdbx_strand_id
1 'polypeptide(L)'
;MILMMSVLPMPRIRRRLNHRRQLEFLVDFSQWLADGQAPDAALAGMELLAKERKDRHQYQVIKQLRSALAQGKPVAVGMQNDFSKELQVLVDIGQRAGCLPELIARHQVFNDRRRQLLKRVGQGLTYPLVLLLAAIIAVAFIGAVVLPKFQSIDTLSGLPLFSGMLQTLGIAIVQVGPLVILTIVLSIPLMVIGLPRYRKRLPHHFQNIFILTVINAYHAIYLLQGLSLFLACNISLEHSLRLFEARCSSYLREHVKAMRKSLGRGETRMPKVFATGLLNPAVLYRMEVGAATRQSKRILFAHLADRIMLDTERLVITRQRTMAYLCYSVAILLILLIIFGLGQLFTELAQQWA
;
A
#
# COMPACT_ATOMS: atom_id res chain seq x y z
N MET A 1 -56.54 2.82 17.02
CA MET A 1 -55.96 3.33 15.75
C MET A 1 -54.46 3.52 15.96
N ILE A 2 -53.72 2.41 15.99
CA ILE A 2 -52.29 2.34 16.34
C ILE A 2 -51.52 2.25 15.03
N LEU A 3 -50.82 3.31 14.64
CA LEU A 3 -50.05 3.34 13.41
C LEU A 3 -48.69 2.65 13.64
N MET A 4 -48.51 1.50 13.02
CA MET A 4 -47.24 0.77 12.94
C MET A 4 -46.20 1.62 12.19
N MET A 5 -45.19 2.13 12.90
CA MET A 5 -43.97 2.64 12.29
C MET A 5 -43.19 1.45 11.71
N SER A 6 -43.17 1.37 10.39
CA SER A 6 -42.30 0.48 9.62
C SER A 6 -40.83 0.88 9.86
N VAL A 7 -40.11 0.08 10.64
CA VAL A 7 -38.66 0.18 10.79
C VAL A 7 -38.02 -0.20 9.46
N LEU A 8 -37.54 0.82 8.73
CA LEU A 8 -36.64 0.64 7.58
C LEU A 8 -35.41 -0.15 8.04
N PRO A 9 -35.04 -1.27 7.38
CA PRO A 9 -33.86 -2.03 7.76
C PRO A 9 -32.61 -1.19 7.46
N MET A 10 -31.86 -0.86 8.51
CA MET A 10 -30.56 -0.18 8.39
C MET A 10 -29.63 -0.97 7.46
N PRO A 11 -28.88 -0.30 6.55
CA PRO A 11 -27.88 -0.96 5.72
C PRO A 11 -26.79 -1.53 6.64
N ARG A 12 -26.77 -2.86 6.78
CA ARG A 12 -25.69 -3.57 7.49
C ARG A 12 -24.37 -3.25 6.78
N ILE A 13 -23.53 -2.45 7.41
CA ILE A 13 -22.15 -2.22 7.00
C ILE A 13 -21.43 -3.58 7.06
N ARG A 14 -21.44 -4.33 5.96
CA ARG A 14 -20.74 -5.61 5.86
C ARG A 14 -19.24 -5.36 5.87
N ARG A 15 -18.57 -5.81 6.94
CA ARG A 15 -17.11 -5.70 7.08
C ARG A 15 -16.45 -6.69 6.14
N ARG A 16 -15.80 -6.21 5.09
CA ARG A 16 -14.91 -7.02 4.23
C ARG A 16 -14.03 -7.97 5.04
N LEU A 17 -13.81 -9.18 4.53
CA LEU A 17 -12.75 -10.05 5.04
C LEU A 17 -11.41 -9.29 5.00
N ASN A 18 -10.58 -9.44 6.03
CA ASN A 18 -9.23 -8.89 6.01
C ASN A 18 -8.43 -9.54 4.87
N HIS A 19 -7.53 -8.80 4.21
CA HIS A 19 -6.75 -9.29 3.05
C HIS A 19 -6.00 -10.59 3.34
N ARG A 20 -5.55 -10.80 4.58
CA ARG A 20 -4.93 -12.07 4.99
C ARG A 20 -5.93 -13.24 4.92
N ARG A 21 -7.13 -13.06 5.49
CA ARG A 21 -8.21 -14.07 5.46
C ARG A 21 -8.73 -14.33 4.04
N GLN A 22 -8.77 -13.30 3.20
CA GLN A 22 -9.13 -13.46 1.78
C GLN A 22 -8.17 -14.42 1.06
N LEU A 23 -6.86 -14.28 1.29
CA LEU A 23 -5.85 -15.16 0.71
C LEU A 23 -5.90 -16.56 1.30
N GLU A 24 -5.98 -16.70 2.62
CA GLU A 24 -6.11 -18.01 3.29
C GLU A 24 -7.32 -18.78 2.74
N PHE A 25 -8.48 -18.12 2.64
CA PHE A 25 -9.68 -18.69 2.04
C PHE A 25 -9.44 -19.20 0.60
N LEU A 26 -8.77 -18.40 -0.23
CA LEU A 26 -8.54 -18.78 -1.63
C LEU A 26 -7.48 -19.86 -1.78
N VAL A 27 -6.49 -19.91 -0.90
CA VAL A 27 -5.50 -20.99 -0.86
C VAL A 27 -6.21 -22.30 -0.55
N ASP A 28 -6.99 -22.35 0.54
CA ASP A 28 -7.76 -23.54 0.92
C ASP A 28 -8.72 -23.98 -0.21
N PHE A 29 -9.49 -23.03 -0.77
CA PHE A 29 -10.39 -23.29 -1.88
C PHE A 29 -9.65 -23.83 -3.11
N SER A 30 -8.51 -23.23 -3.45
CA SER A 30 -7.72 -23.65 -4.61
C SER A 30 -7.05 -25.01 -4.41
N GLN A 31 -6.65 -25.35 -3.18
CA GLN A 31 -6.08 -26.64 -2.84
C GLN A 31 -7.13 -27.75 -3.03
N TRP A 32 -8.35 -27.54 -2.54
CA TRP A 32 -9.42 -28.53 -2.69
C TRP A 32 -9.85 -28.75 -4.14
N LEU A 33 -9.79 -27.70 -4.96
CA LEU A 33 -9.95 -27.85 -6.41
C LEU A 33 -8.81 -28.64 -7.05
N ALA A 34 -7.57 -28.44 -6.58
CA ALA A 34 -6.41 -29.22 -7.03
C ALA A 34 -6.51 -30.69 -6.63
N ASP A 35 -7.11 -30.97 -5.48
CA ASP A 35 -7.42 -32.33 -4.99
C ASP A 35 -8.57 -32.99 -5.78
N GLY A 36 -9.11 -32.31 -6.80
CA GLY A 36 -10.12 -32.83 -7.72
C GLY A 36 -11.57 -32.61 -7.27
N GLN A 37 -11.81 -31.87 -6.20
CA GLN A 37 -13.18 -31.57 -5.77
C GLN A 37 -13.87 -30.58 -6.70
N ALA A 38 -15.18 -30.79 -6.90
CA ALA A 38 -16.00 -29.81 -7.59
C ALA A 38 -16.12 -28.50 -6.77
N PRO A 39 -16.28 -27.33 -7.41
CA PRO A 39 -16.36 -26.04 -6.71
C PRO A 39 -17.44 -25.95 -5.61
N ASP A 40 -18.62 -26.56 -5.83
CA ASP A 40 -19.67 -26.56 -4.79
C ASP A 40 -19.34 -27.49 -3.63
N ALA A 41 -18.77 -28.67 -3.89
CA ALA A 41 -18.31 -29.59 -2.86
C ALA A 41 -17.22 -28.94 -1.99
N ALA A 42 -16.29 -28.24 -2.65
CA ALA A 42 -15.25 -27.52 -1.95
C ALA A 42 -15.82 -26.41 -1.05
N LEU A 43 -16.77 -25.62 -1.55
CA LEU A 43 -17.44 -24.62 -0.71
C LEU A 43 -18.29 -25.24 0.40
N ALA A 44 -18.90 -26.40 0.19
CA ALA A 44 -19.68 -27.11 1.20
C ALA A 44 -18.80 -27.56 2.38
N GLY A 45 -17.62 -28.14 2.12
CA GLY A 45 -16.71 -28.49 3.21
C GLY A 45 -16.16 -27.25 3.94
N MET A 46 -15.88 -26.16 3.21
CA MET A 46 -15.49 -24.89 3.85
C MET A 46 -16.63 -24.31 4.70
N GLU A 47 -17.89 -24.51 4.30
CA GLU A 47 -19.07 -24.09 5.07
C GLU A 47 -19.14 -24.84 6.41
N LEU A 48 -18.87 -26.15 6.41
CA LEU A 48 -18.79 -26.97 7.62
C LEU A 48 -17.67 -26.46 8.55
N LEU A 49 -16.47 -26.24 8.01
CA LEU A 49 -15.34 -25.69 8.79
C LEU A 49 -15.66 -24.31 9.39
N ALA A 50 -16.35 -23.44 8.63
CA ALA A 50 -16.77 -22.14 9.14
C ALA A 50 -17.79 -22.26 10.28
N LYS A 51 -18.68 -23.26 10.21
CA LYS A 51 -19.66 -23.55 11.26
C LYS A 51 -18.99 -24.09 12.53
N GLU A 52 -18.03 -25.01 12.40
CA GLU A 52 -17.23 -25.53 13.51
C GLU A 52 -16.42 -24.44 14.22
N ARG A 53 -15.77 -23.56 13.44
CA ARG A 53 -15.01 -22.42 13.97
C ARG A 53 -15.89 -21.29 14.52
N LYS A 54 -17.23 -21.41 14.42
CA LYS A 54 -18.21 -20.38 14.79
C LYS A 54 -17.97 -19.04 14.09
N ASP A 55 -17.33 -19.03 12.90
CA ASP A 55 -17.10 -17.80 12.12
C ASP A 55 -18.34 -17.46 11.29
N ARG A 56 -19.24 -16.66 11.90
CA ARG A 56 -20.49 -16.21 11.26
C ARG A 56 -20.25 -15.42 9.97
N HIS A 57 -19.14 -14.69 9.87
CA HIS A 57 -18.86 -13.86 8.70
C HIS A 57 -18.45 -14.74 7.52
N GLN A 58 -17.47 -15.61 7.73
CA GLN A 58 -17.01 -16.54 6.69
C GLN A 58 -18.14 -17.47 6.23
N TYR A 59 -18.99 -17.94 7.14
CA TYR A 59 -20.19 -18.70 6.82
C TYR A 59 -21.13 -17.94 5.85
N GLN A 60 -21.41 -16.66 6.11
CA GLN A 60 -22.25 -15.83 5.23
C GLN A 60 -21.61 -15.58 3.87
N VAL A 61 -20.28 -15.43 3.82
CA VAL A 61 -19.54 -15.28 2.56
C VAL A 61 -19.66 -16.55 1.73
N ILE A 62 -19.40 -17.72 2.32
CA ILE A 62 -19.48 -19.01 1.63
C ILE A 62 -20.90 -19.24 1.08
N LYS A 63 -21.93 -18.95 1.87
CA LYS A 63 -23.34 -19.07 1.41
C LYS A 63 -23.63 -18.20 0.18
N GLN A 64 -23.04 -17.01 0.08
CA GLN A 64 -23.16 -16.15 -1.10
C GLN A 64 -22.43 -16.74 -2.32
N LEU A 65 -21.23 -17.29 -2.10
CA LEU A 65 -20.46 -17.95 -3.17
C LEU A 65 -21.20 -19.17 -3.72
N ARG A 66 -21.75 -20.02 -2.83
CA ARG A 66 -22.58 -21.18 -3.20
C ARG A 66 -23.85 -20.77 -3.94
N SER A 67 -24.50 -19.68 -3.51
CA SER A 67 -25.67 -19.14 -4.21
C SER A 67 -25.34 -18.68 -5.64
N ALA A 68 -24.18 -18.07 -5.85
CA ALA A 68 -23.72 -17.71 -7.19
C ALA A 68 -23.50 -18.95 -8.08
N LEU A 69 -22.86 -20.00 -7.54
CA LEU A 69 -22.68 -21.27 -8.26
C LEU A 69 -24.00 -21.96 -8.58
N ALA A 70 -24.94 -22.00 -7.63
CA ALA A 70 -26.27 -22.59 -7.83
C ALA A 70 -27.07 -21.90 -8.94
N GLN A 71 -26.78 -20.61 -9.21
CA GLN A 71 -27.35 -19.85 -10.32
C GLN A 71 -26.58 -20.01 -11.64
N GLY A 72 -25.58 -20.90 -11.70
CA GLY A 72 -24.71 -21.08 -12.86
C GLY A 72 -23.73 -19.92 -13.10
N LYS A 73 -23.54 -19.03 -12.12
CA LYS A 73 -22.62 -17.88 -12.23
C LYS A 73 -21.23 -18.25 -11.70
N PRO A 74 -20.15 -17.64 -12.21
CA PRO A 74 -18.80 -17.83 -11.66
C PRO A 74 -18.72 -17.46 -10.18
N VAL A 75 -17.85 -18.14 -9.42
CA VAL A 75 -17.63 -17.89 -7.97
C VAL A 75 -17.25 -16.43 -7.73
N ALA A 76 -16.49 -15.85 -8.65
CA ALA A 76 -16.07 -14.46 -8.61
C ALA A 76 -17.22 -13.44 -8.55
N VAL A 77 -18.44 -13.80 -8.96
CA VAL A 77 -19.62 -12.94 -8.83
C VAL A 77 -20.08 -12.82 -7.38
N GLY A 78 -20.02 -13.92 -6.61
CA GLY A 78 -20.36 -13.91 -5.19
C GLY A 78 -19.30 -13.21 -4.31
N MET A 79 -18.11 -12.90 -4.86
CA MET A 79 -16.99 -12.30 -4.13
C MET A 79 -17.04 -10.76 -4.04
N GLN A 80 -17.98 -10.10 -4.73
CA GLN A 80 -17.95 -8.65 -5.04
C GLN A 80 -17.78 -7.73 -3.81
N ASN A 81 -18.29 -8.14 -2.64
CA ASN A 81 -18.28 -7.32 -1.44
C ASN A 81 -17.14 -7.63 -0.49
N ASP A 82 -16.68 -8.88 -0.42
CA ASP A 82 -15.80 -9.38 0.65
C ASP A 82 -14.34 -9.57 0.24
N PHE A 83 -14.07 -9.61 -1.06
CA PHE A 83 -12.73 -9.81 -1.61
C PHE A 83 -12.22 -8.58 -2.36
N SER A 84 -10.90 -8.41 -2.43
CA SER A 84 -10.28 -7.36 -3.24
C SER A 84 -10.57 -7.57 -4.74
N LYS A 85 -10.64 -6.47 -5.50
CA LYS A 85 -10.88 -6.54 -6.97
C LYS A 85 -9.82 -7.40 -7.68
N GLU A 86 -8.59 -7.35 -7.19
CA GLU A 86 -7.46 -8.15 -7.68
C GLU A 86 -7.71 -9.66 -7.51
N LEU A 87 -8.14 -10.10 -6.34
CA LEU A 87 -8.45 -11.52 -6.11
C LEU A 87 -9.68 -11.98 -6.88
N GLN A 88 -10.70 -11.12 -7.03
CA GLN A 88 -11.87 -11.42 -7.84
C GLN A 88 -11.50 -11.68 -9.31
N VAL A 89 -10.53 -10.94 -9.86
CA VAL A 89 -10.00 -11.16 -11.23
C VAL A 89 -9.34 -12.53 -11.33
N LEU A 90 -8.44 -12.84 -10.40
CA LEU A 90 -7.70 -14.10 -10.40
C LEU A 90 -8.63 -15.31 -10.31
N VAL A 91 -9.66 -15.25 -9.46
CA VAL A 91 -10.64 -16.33 -9.33
C VAL A 91 -11.47 -16.51 -10.59
N ASP A 92 -11.98 -15.42 -11.18
CA ASP A 92 -12.80 -15.51 -12.41
C ASP A 92 -12.03 -16.17 -13.55
N ILE A 93 -10.75 -15.83 -13.67
CA ILE A 93 -9.90 -16.29 -14.77
C ILE A 93 -9.40 -17.70 -14.50
N GLY A 94 -8.90 -17.95 -13.29
CA GLY A 94 -8.42 -19.27 -12.90
C GLY A 94 -9.51 -20.33 -12.94
N GLN A 95 -10.74 -19.97 -12.55
CA GLN A 95 -11.87 -20.88 -12.62
C GLN A 95 -12.25 -21.21 -14.07
N ARG A 96 -12.34 -20.21 -14.95
CA ARG A 96 -12.69 -20.43 -16.37
C ARG A 96 -11.61 -21.17 -17.14
N ALA A 97 -10.35 -20.89 -16.84
CA ALA A 97 -9.20 -21.50 -17.51
C ALA A 97 -8.73 -22.81 -16.85
N GLY A 98 -9.39 -23.26 -15.77
CA GLY A 98 -9.01 -24.49 -15.05
C GLY A 98 -7.64 -24.44 -14.37
N CYS A 99 -7.07 -23.24 -14.18
CA CYS A 99 -5.72 -23.04 -13.65
C CYS A 99 -5.70 -22.31 -12.29
N LEU A 100 -6.83 -22.27 -11.59
CA LEU A 100 -6.96 -21.54 -10.32
C LEU A 100 -5.91 -21.91 -9.26
N PRO A 101 -5.57 -23.21 -9.03
CA PRO A 101 -4.54 -23.59 -8.07
C PRO A 101 -3.17 -22.96 -8.38
N GLU A 102 -2.73 -23.04 -9.64
CA GLU A 102 -1.45 -22.47 -10.07
C GLU A 102 -1.45 -20.93 -9.94
N LEU A 103 -2.57 -20.28 -10.27
CA LEU A 103 -2.71 -18.83 -10.16
C LEU A 103 -2.62 -18.35 -8.70
N ILE A 104 -3.33 -19.00 -7.78
CA ILE A 104 -3.32 -18.63 -6.36
C ILE A 104 -1.94 -18.91 -5.74
N ALA A 105 -1.33 -20.06 -6.03
CA ALA A 105 0.00 -20.40 -5.53
C ALA A 105 1.05 -19.37 -5.96
N ARG A 106 1.06 -18.99 -7.25
CA ARG A 106 1.97 -17.96 -7.73
C ARG A 106 1.66 -16.60 -7.11
N HIS A 107 0.39 -16.21 -7.05
CA HIS A 107 -0.01 -14.95 -6.44
C HIS A 107 0.41 -14.85 -4.96
N GLN A 108 0.36 -15.96 -4.22
CA GLN A 108 0.82 -16.04 -2.84
C GLN A 108 2.32 -15.72 -2.72
N VAL A 109 3.17 -16.33 -3.57
CA VAL A 109 4.62 -16.05 -3.60
C VAL A 109 4.88 -14.55 -3.81
N PHE A 110 4.17 -13.91 -4.74
CA PHE A 110 4.32 -12.46 -4.98
C PHE A 110 3.83 -11.64 -3.80
N ASN A 111 2.68 -11.98 -3.23
CA ASN A 111 2.16 -11.30 -2.06
C ASN A 111 3.10 -11.42 -0.86
N ASP A 112 3.76 -12.56 -0.68
CA ASP A 112 4.74 -12.76 0.40
C ASP A 112 6.00 -11.93 0.17
N ARG A 113 6.52 -11.89 -1.06
CA ARG A 113 7.63 -10.97 -1.41
C ARG A 113 7.24 -9.51 -1.14
N ARG A 114 6.02 -9.10 -1.51
CA ARG A 114 5.50 -7.74 -1.26
C ARG A 114 5.38 -7.46 0.24
N ARG A 115 4.91 -8.42 1.05
CA ARG A 115 4.83 -8.28 2.50
C ARG A 115 6.22 -8.16 3.13
N GLN A 116 7.18 -8.95 2.68
CA GLN A 116 8.57 -8.86 3.13
C GLN A 116 9.16 -7.48 2.81
N LEU A 117 8.89 -6.95 1.62
CA LEU A 117 9.28 -5.59 1.26
C LEU A 117 8.69 -4.56 2.23
N LEU A 118 7.37 -4.58 2.45
CA LEU A 118 6.72 -3.65 3.38
C LEU A 118 7.26 -3.79 4.81
N LYS A 119 7.55 -5.02 5.25
CA LYS A 119 8.15 -5.28 6.56
C LYS A 119 9.55 -4.68 6.68
N ARG A 120 10.41 -4.88 5.67
CA ARG A 120 11.76 -4.28 5.62
C ARG A 120 11.71 -2.76 5.66
N VAL A 121 10.77 -2.17 4.90
CA VAL A 121 10.57 -0.72 4.87
C VAL A 121 10.08 -0.19 6.21
N GLY A 122 9.14 -0.88 6.86
CA GLY A 122 8.68 -0.50 8.20
C GLY A 122 9.80 -0.60 9.24
N GLN A 123 10.53 -1.70 9.28
CA GLN A 123 11.57 -1.97 10.28
C GLN A 123 12.70 -0.94 10.29
N GLY A 124 13.14 -0.46 9.12
CA GLY A 124 14.24 0.52 9.08
C GLY A 124 13.82 1.97 9.41
N LEU A 125 12.53 2.28 9.55
CA LEU A 125 12.05 3.60 10.00
C LEU A 125 11.69 3.65 11.49
N THR A 126 11.41 2.50 12.12
CA THR A 126 11.01 2.44 13.52
C THR A 126 12.03 3.10 14.44
N TYR A 127 13.31 2.77 14.31
CA TYR A 127 14.36 3.30 15.20
C TYR A 127 14.57 4.82 15.09
N PRO A 128 14.76 5.42 13.88
CA PRO A 128 14.88 6.87 13.76
C PRO A 128 13.66 7.62 14.29
N LEU A 129 12.45 7.09 14.08
CA LEU A 129 11.21 7.73 14.54
C LEU A 129 11.06 7.69 16.06
N VAL A 130 11.39 6.56 16.70
CA VAL A 130 11.34 6.44 18.17
C VAL A 130 12.33 7.41 18.82
N LEU A 131 13.56 7.49 18.31
CA LEU A 131 14.57 8.42 18.82
C LEU A 131 14.14 9.89 18.64
N LEU A 132 13.64 10.24 17.44
CA LEU A 132 13.15 11.58 17.16
C LEU A 132 11.97 11.96 18.05
N LEU A 133 11.02 11.03 18.25
CA LEU A 133 9.88 11.23 19.14
C LEU A 133 10.33 11.46 20.58
N ALA A 134 11.26 10.65 21.09
CA ALA A 134 11.82 10.82 22.42
C ALA A 134 12.51 12.18 22.59
N ALA A 135 13.29 12.63 21.60
CA ALA A 135 13.93 13.94 21.60
C ALA A 135 12.90 15.09 21.59
N ILE A 136 11.85 15.00 20.76
CA ILE A 136 10.77 16.00 20.71
C ILE A 136 10.04 16.08 22.06
N ILE A 137 9.70 14.93 22.67
CA ILE A 137 9.05 14.87 23.98
C ILE A 137 9.95 15.50 25.05
N ALA A 138 11.25 15.21 25.04
CA ALA A 138 12.20 15.79 25.97
C ALA A 138 12.28 17.32 25.82
N VAL A 139 12.38 17.84 24.59
CA VAL A 139 12.38 19.29 24.32
C VAL A 139 11.08 19.94 24.78
N ALA A 140 9.93 19.33 24.47
CA ALA A 140 8.62 19.83 24.88
C ALA A 140 8.51 19.90 26.41
N PHE A 141 8.88 18.82 27.11
CA PHE A 141 8.81 18.75 28.56
C PHE A 141 9.77 19.74 29.23
N ILE A 142 11.04 19.76 28.82
CA ILE A 142 12.05 20.64 29.41
C ILE A 142 11.71 22.11 29.11
N GLY A 143 11.47 22.45 27.85
CA GLY A 143 11.21 23.83 27.43
C GLY A 143 9.90 24.39 27.95
N ALA A 144 8.80 23.62 27.94
CA ALA A 144 7.48 24.14 28.32
C ALA A 144 7.14 23.96 29.81
N VAL A 145 7.77 23.03 30.52
CA VAL A 145 7.44 22.72 31.93
C VAL A 145 8.59 23.01 32.88
N VAL A 146 9.82 22.64 32.52
CA VAL A 146 10.97 22.76 33.43
C VAL A 146 11.51 24.19 33.45
N LEU A 147 11.84 24.77 32.29
CA LEU A 147 12.44 26.11 32.19
C LEU A 147 11.58 27.24 32.79
N PRO A 148 10.25 27.31 32.58
CA PRO A 148 9.41 28.35 33.18
C PRO A 148 9.42 28.32 34.71
N LYS A 149 9.57 27.14 35.33
CA LYS A 149 9.65 27.02 36.79
C LYS A 149 10.93 27.67 37.33
N PHE A 150 12.06 27.53 36.63
CA PHE A 150 13.30 28.21 37.02
C PHE A 150 13.20 29.74 36.85
N GLN A 151 12.57 30.22 35.77
CA GLN A 151 12.30 31.66 35.60
C GLN A 151 11.39 32.24 36.68
N SER A 152 10.49 31.44 37.26
CA SER A 152 9.60 31.93 38.33
C SER A 152 10.30 32.03 39.69
N ILE A 153 11.46 31.38 39.85
CA ILE A 153 12.22 31.35 41.09
C ILE A 153 13.31 32.43 41.09
N ASP A 154 13.95 32.67 39.94
CA ASP A 154 15.00 33.68 39.80
C ASP A 154 14.55 34.89 38.99
N THR A 155 14.92 36.08 39.47
CA THR A 155 14.82 37.36 38.74
C THR A 155 15.86 37.47 37.62
N LEU A 156 16.10 36.37 36.88
CA LEU A 156 16.95 36.34 35.71
C LEU A 156 16.45 37.40 34.71
N SER A 157 17.33 38.32 34.32
CA SER A 157 17.09 39.41 33.35
C SER A 157 16.83 38.94 31.91
N GLY A 158 16.51 37.65 31.73
CA GLY A 158 16.29 36.95 30.47
C GLY A 158 16.93 35.56 30.52
N LEU A 159 16.37 34.60 29.77
CA LEU A 159 17.06 33.33 29.58
C LEU A 159 18.27 33.51 28.64
N PRO A 160 19.38 32.79 28.89
CA PRO A 160 20.46 32.66 27.93
C PRO A 160 19.97 32.17 26.57
N LEU A 161 20.71 32.48 25.50
CA LEU A 161 20.29 32.23 24.11
C LEU A 161 19.81 30.78 23.88
N PHE A 162 20.60 29.77 24.28
CA PHE A 162 20.22 28.37 24.04
C PHE A 162 19.07 27.91 24.94
N SER A 163 19.02 28.39 26.18
CA SER A 163 17.90 28.11 27.10
C SER A 163 16.59 28.75 26.60
N GLY A 164 16.64 29.98 26.08
CA GLY A 164 15.50 30.67 25.46
C GLY A 164 15.02 30.00 24.17
N MET A 165 15.94 29.55 23.31
CA MET A 165 15.60 28.74 22.13
C MET A 165 14.94 27.41 22.52
N LEU A 166 15.44 26.74 23.56
CA LEU A 166 14.85 25.51 24.08
C LEU A 166 13.44 25.75 24.64
N GLN A 167 13.22 26.83 25.40
CA GLN A 167 11.92 27.21 25.93
C GLN A 167 10.90 27.51 24.82
N THR A 168 11.27 28.37 23.87
CA THR A 168 10.39 28.77 22.75
C THR A 168 10.01 27.58 21.87
N LEU A 169 10.97 26.72 21.53
CA LEU A 169 10.69 25.48 20.79
C LEU A 169 9.80 24.52 21.60
N GLY A 170 10.05 24.35 22.90
CA GLY A 170 9.23 23.51 23.75
C GLY A 170 7.77 23.96 23.80
N ILE A 171 7.53 25.26 24.01
CA ILE A 171 6.19 25.85 24.02
C ILE A 171 5.52 25.71 22.64
N ALA A 172 6.25 25.99 21.56
CA ALA A 172 5.75 25.85 20.20
C ALA A 172 5.34 24.41 19.87
N ILE A 173 6.10 23.40 20.33
CA ILE A 173 5.74 22.00 20.15
C ILE A 173 4.44 21.65 20.86
N VAL A 174 4.23 22.13 22.10
CA VAL A 174 3.01 21.85 22.85
C VAL A 174 1.78 22.56 22.25
N GLN A 175 1.94 23.82 21.83
CA GLN A 175 0.83 24.63 21.33
C GLN A 175 0.49 24.35 19.85
N VAL A 176 1.51 24.27 19.00
CA VAL A 176 1.35 24.13 17.53
C VAL A 176 1.44 22.66 17.09
N GLY A 177 2.07 21.78 17.87
CA GLY A 177 2.25 20.36 17.54
C GLY A 177 0.95 19.62 17.21
N PRO A 178 -0.14 19.75 17.98
CA PRO A 178 -1.42 19.13 17.65
C PRO A 178 -1.97 19.56 16.29
N LEU A 179 -1.83 20.85 15.92
CA LEU A 179 -2.24 21.37 14.61
C LEU A 179 -1.38 20.83 13.47
N VAL A 180 -0.06 20.69 13.69
CA VAL A 180 0.85 20.08 12.70
C VAL A 180 0.50 18.60 12.48
N ILE A 181 0.23 17.85 13.54
CA ILE A 181 -0.20 16.44 13.41
C ILE A 181 -1.52 16.37 12.63
N LEU A 182 -2.48 17.24 12.94
CA LEU A 182 -3.78 17.28 12.25
C LEU A 182 -3.62 17.57 10.75
N THR A 183 -2.80 18.55 10.38
CA THR A 183 -2.53 18.90 8.96
C THR A 183 -1.81 17.78 8.22
N ILE A 184 -0.86 17.09 8.85
CA ILE A 184 -0.21 15.91 8.27
C ILE A 184 -1.22 14.79 8.04
N VAL A 185 -2.04 14.47 9.05
CA VAL A 185 -3.07 13.41 8.97
C VAL A 185 -4.10 13.70 7.89
N LEU A 186 -4.49 14.97 7.69
CA LEU A 186 -5.46 15.37 6.67
C LEU A 186 -4.84 15.46 5.26
N SER A 187 -3.57 15.86 5.15
CA SER A 187 -2.89 16.03 3.85
C SER A 187 -2.55 14.71 3.17
N ILE A 188 -2.19 13.66 3.93
CA ILE A 188 -1.85 12.33 3.39
C ILE A 188 -2.99 11.73 2.54
N PRO A 189 -4.25 11.60 3.03
CA PRO A 189 -5.33 11.04 2.23
C PRO A 189 -5.71 11.94 1.06
N LEU A 190 -5.66 13.27 1.24
CA LEU A 190 -5.94 14.23 0.17
C LEU A 190 -4.92 14.11 -0.97
N MET A 191 -3.64 13.93 -0.64
CA MET A 191 -2.55 13.72 -1.59
C MET A 191 -2.73 12.36 -2.30
N VAL A 192 -2.98 11.28 -1.56
CA VAL A 192 -3.11 9.92 -2.14
C VAL A 192 -4.33 9.78 -3.05
N ILE A 193 -5.46 10.39 -2.69
CA ILE A 193 -6.70 10.31 -3.47
C ILE A 193 -6.75 11.36 -4.58
N GLY A 194 -6.18 12.54 -4.35
CA GLY A 194 -6.23 13.69 -5.26
C GLY A 194 -5.21 13.63 -6.40
N LEU A 195 -3.95 13.26 -6.14
CA LEU A 195 -2.90 13.25 -7.18
C LEU A 195 -3.25 12.43 -8.44
N PRO A 196 -3.80 11.20 -8.35
CA PRO A 196 -4.09 10.42 -9.55
C PRO A 196 -5.21 11.04 -10.40
N ARG A 197 -6.06 11.89 -9.82
CA ARG A 197 -7.18 12.54 -10.52
C ARG A 197 -6.74 13.79 -11.31
N TYR A 198 -5.67 14.46 -10.89
CA TYR A 198 -5.19 15.71 -11.50
C TYR A 198 -3.96 15.57 -12.43
N ARG A 199 -3.41 14.34 -12.57
CA ARG A 199 -2.18 14.06 -13.35
C ARG A 199 -2.17 14.59 -14.79
N LYS A 200 -3.31 14.62 -15.49
CA LYS A 200 -3.37 15.10 -16.90
C LYS A 200 -3.04 16.58 -17.07
N ARG A 201 -2.98 17.36 -15.97
CA ARG A 201 -2.56 18.76 -15.96
C ARG A 201 -1.19 19.00 -15.31
N LEU A 202 -0.50 17.95 -14.84
CA LEU A 202 0.81 18.13 -14.20
C LEU A 202 1.94 18.23 -15.26
N PRO A 203 2.83 19.24 -15.15
CA PRO A 203 4.01 19.38 -16.00
C PRO A 203 4.92 18.15 -15.92
N HIS A 204 5.67 17.86 -16.99
CA HIS A 204 6.56 16.69 -17.12
C HIS A 204 7.57 16.56 -15.94
N HIS A 205 8.03 17.68 -15.38
CA HIS A 205 8.96 17.70 -14.23
C HIS A 205 8.37 17.10 -12.95
N PHE A 206 7.06 17.25 -12.70
CA PHE A 206 6.41 16.73 -11.50
C PHE A 206 6.02 15.25 -11.61
N GLN A 207 6.19 14.63 -12.79
CA GLN A 207 5.88 13.22 -12.99
C GLN A 207 6.89 12.28 -12.32
N ASN A 208 8.05 12.79 -11.90
CA ASN A 208 9.10 12.05 -11.20
C ASN A 208 9.02 12.12 -9.67
N ILE A 209 7.90 12.58 -9.10
CA ILE A 209 7.70 12.47 -7.65
C ILE A 209 7.73 10.99 -7.25
N PHE A 210 8.44 10.70 -6.14
CA PHE A 210 8.61 9.36 -5.59
C PHE A 210 7.29 8.58 -5.46
N ILE A 211 6.25 9.24 -4.95
CA ILE A 211 4.92 8.64 -4.73
C ILE A 211 4.29 8.19 -6.07
N LEU A 212 4.35 9.03 -7.10
CA LEU A 212 3.81 8.69 -8.43
C LEU A 212 4.59 7.53 -9.07
N THR A 213 5.90 7.51 -8.89
CA THR A 213 6.76 6.42 -9.37
C THR A 213 6.38 5.08 -8.73
N VAL A 214 6.13 5.07 -7.41
CA VAL A 214 5.71 3.86 -6.68
C VAL A 214 4.30 3.42 -7.08
N ILE A 215 3.36 4.35 -7.29
CA ILE A 215 2.01 4.02 -7.77
C ILE A 215 2.06 3.42 -9.18
N ASN A 216 2.86 3.98 -10.09
CA ASN A 216 3.05 3.46 -11.43
C ASN A 216 3.68 2.07 -11.39
N ALA A 217 4.74 1.90 -10.59
CA ALA A 217 5.39 0.61 -10.40
C ALA A 217 4.40 -0.43 -9.85
N TYR A 218 3.56 -0.06 -8.88
CA TYR A 218 2.53 -0.95 -8.34
C TYR A 218 1.57 -1.46 -9.42
N HIS A 219 1.00 -0.54 -10.22
CA HIS A 219 0.09 -0.91 -11.30
C HIS A 219 0.78 -1.64 -12.47
N ALA A 220 2.03 -1.33 -12.75
CA ALA A 220 2.85 -2.01 -13.75
C ALA A 220 3.17 -3.45 -13.35
N ILE A 221 3.61 -3.67 -12.10
CA ILE A 221 3.86 -4.99 -11.54
C ILE A 221 2.56 -5.80 -11.58
N TYR A 222 1.44 -5.23 -11.11
CA TYR A 222 0.14 -5.91 -11.13
C TYR A 222 -0.27 -6.34 -12.54
N LEU A 223 -0.13 -5.45 -13.52
CA LEU A 223 -0.45 -5.76 -14.91
C LEU A 223 0.46 -6.86 -15.48
N LEU A 224 1.78 -6.65 -15.46
CA LEU A 224 2.74 -7.59 -16.04
C LEU A 224 2.66 -8.96 -15.37
N GLN A 225 2.42 -8.99 -14.06
CA GLN A 225 2.26 -10.23 -13.31
C GLN A 225 0.97 -10.96 -13.67
N GLY A 226 -0.19 -10.29 -13.74
CA GLY A 226 -1.39 -11.01 -14.16
C GLY A 226 -1.33 -11.40 -15.64
N LEU A 227 -0.67 -10.62 -16.50
CA LEU A 227 -0.42 -11.05 -17.88
C LEU A 227 0.47 -12.29 -17.94
N SER A 228 1.55 -12.36 -17.14
CA SER A 228 2.41 -13.56 -17.09
C SER A 228 1.63 -14.78 -16.60
N LEU A 229 0.76 -14.59 -15.61
CA LEU A 229 -0.13 -15.61 -15.08
C LEU A 229 -1.15 -16.11 -16.11
N PHE A 230 -1.82 -15.21 -16.83
CA PHE A 230 -2.84 -15.61 -17.81
C PHE A 230 -2.23 -16.26 -19.05
N LEU A 231 -1.08 -15.75 -19.51
CA LEU A 231 -0.31 -16.39 -20.56
C LEU A 231 0.19 -17.79 -20.15
N ALA A 232 0.40 -18.05 -18.85
CA ALA A 232 0.72 -19.40 -18.36
C ALA A 232 -0.45 -20.38 -18.52
N CYS A 233 -1.68 -19.89 -18.37
CA CYS A 233 -2.89 -20.66 -18.62
C CYS A 233 -3.28 -20.69 -20.11
N ASN A 234 -2.35 -20.45 -21.03
CA ASN A 234 -2.57 -20.40 -22.48
C ASN A 234 -3.65 -19.40 -22.94
N ILE A 235 -3.94 -18.38 -22.15
CA ILE A 235 -4.86 -17.31 -22.55
C ILE A 235 -4.13 -16.36 -23.49
N SER A 236 -4.77 -15.91 -24.58
CA SER A 236 -4.16 -14.93 -25.48
C SER A 236 -3.93 -13.58 -24.79
N LEU A 237 -2.90 -12.83 -25.22
CA LEU A 237 -2.58 -11.51 -24.68
C LEU A 237 -3.75 -10.52 -24.81
N GLU A 238 -4.45 -10.54 -25.93
CA GLU A 238 -5.61 -9.67 -26.16
C GLU A 238 -6.74 -9.98 -25.18
N HIS A 239 -7.05 -11.27 -24.99
CA HIS A 239 -8.09 -11.69 -24.04
C HIS A 239 -7.69 -11.33 -22.60
N SER A 240 -6.42 -11.52 -22.26
CA SER A 240 -5.85 -11.15 -20.96
C SER A 240 -6.03 -9.66 -20.65
N LEU A 241 -5.76 -8.78 -21.62
CA LEU A 241 -5.96 -7.33 -21.45
C LEU A 241 -7.45 -6.97 -21.30
N ARG A 242 -8.34 -7.62 -22.06
CA ARG A 242 -9.79 -7.43 -21.93
C ARG A 242 -10.29 -7.80 -20.53
N LEU A 243 -9.78 -8.89 -19.97
CA LEU A 243 -10.10 -9.33 -18.61
C LEU A 243 -9.61 -8.34 -17.55
N PHE A 244 -8.40 -7.80 -17.72
CA PHE A 244 -7.88 -6.74 -16.85
C PHE A 244 -8.74 -5.47 -16.91
N GLU A 245 -9.16 -5.03 -18.10
CA GLU A 245 -9.96 -3.81 -18.29
C GLU A 245 -11.25 -3.82 -17.48
N ALA A 246 -11.94 -4.97 -17.46
CA ALA A 246 -13.24 -5.13 -16.80
C ALA A 246 -13.19 -4.92 -15.28
N ARG A 247 -12.05 -5.23 -14.64
CA ARG A 247 -11.97 -5.35 -13.18
C ARG A 247 -10.82 -4.55 -12.53
N CYS A 248 -9.97 -3.88 -13.31
CA CYS A 248 -8.88 -3.04 -12.79
C CYS A 248 -9.36 -1.68 -12.22
N SER A 249 -8.44 -0.96 -11.56
CA SER A 249 -8.67 0.40 -11.07
C SER A 249 -8.96 1.37 -12.22
N SER A 250 -9.67 2.48 -11.94
CA SER A 250 -9.96 3.50 -12.96
C SER A 250 -8.69 4.01 -13.63
N TYR A 251 -7.59 4.07 -12.88
CA TYR A 251 -6.28 4.50 -13.37
C TYR A 251 -5.68 3.50 -14.37
N LEU A 252 -5.57 2.22 -13.98
CA LEU A 252 -5.00 1.19 -14.85
C LEU A 252 -5.88 0.93 -16.08
N ARG A 253 -7.20 1.13 -15.97
CA ARG A 253 -8.16 0.94 -17.07
C ARG A 253 -7.85 1.81 -18.28
N GLU A 254 -7.45 3.07 -18.08
CA GLU A 254 -7.09 3.95 -19.20
C GLU A 254 -5.90 3.41 -19.98
N HIS A 255 -4.86 2.93 -19.28
CA HIS A 255 -3.68 2.33 -19.88
C HIS A 255 -3.99 1.02 -20.59
N VAL A 256 -4.76 0.12 -19.96
CA VAL A 256 -5.15 -1.17 -20.56
C VAL A 256 -6.01 -0.97 -21.81
N LYS A 257 -6.94 0.00 -21.80
CA LYS A 257 -7.76 0.35 -22.97
C LYS A 257 -6.91 0.84 -24.13
N ALA A 258 -5.87 1.64 -23.85
CA ALA A 258 -4.91 2.09 -24.87
C ALA A 258 -4.10 0.91 -25.45
N MET A 259 -3.60 0.01 -24.60
CA MET A 259 -2.87 -1.21 -25.03
C MET A 259 -3.75 -2.08 -25.94
N ARG A 260 -5.01 -2.32 -25.54
CA ARG A 260 -5.98 -3.11 -26.32
C ARG A 260 -6.27 -2.48 -27.67
N LYS A 261 -6.44 -1.15 -27.72
CA LYS A 261 -6.64 -0.41 -28.98
C LYS A 261 -5.43 -0.53 -29.91
N SER A 262 -4.22 -0.54 -29.36
CA SER A 262 -2.99 -0.74 -30.14
C SER A 262 -2.91 -2.15 -30.73
N LEU A 263 -3.20 -3.18 -29.94
CA LEU A 263 -3.22 -4.58 -30.42
C LEU A 263 -4.30 -4.81 -31.48
N GLY A 264 -5.50 -4.26 -31.28
CA GLY A 264 -6.60 -4.36 -32.25
C GLY A 264 -6.32 -3.65 -33.58
N ARG A 265 -5.31 -2.77 -33.63
CA ARG A 265 -4.82 -2.15 -34.87
C ARG A 265 -3.73 -2.98 -35.58
N GLY A 266 -3.43 -4.17 -35.07
CA GLY A 266 -2.40 -5.05 -35.64
C GLY A 266 -0.97 -4.70 -35.21
N GLU A 267 -0.78 -3.88 -34.17
CA GLU A 267 0.57 -3.55 -33.67
C GLU A 267 1.23 -4.79 -33.05
N THR A 268 2.33 -5.25 -33.64
CA THR A 268 3.06 -6.44 -33.19
C THR A 268 4.23 -6.11 -32.26
N ARG A 269 4.73 -4.86 -32.27
CA ARG A 269 5.83 -4.44 -31.40
C ARG A 269 5.34 -4.24 -29.97
N MET A 270 5.69 -5.17 -29.09
CA MET A 270 5.31 -5.11 -27.66
C MET A 270 5.69 -3.79 -26.97
N PRO A 271 6.89 -3.22 -27.14
CA PRO A 271 7.23 -1.94 -26.51
C PRO A 271 6.25 -0.83 -26.88
N LYS A 272 5.80 -0.79 -28.14
CA LYS A 272 4.87 0.23 -28.64
C LYS A 272 3.46 0.02 -28.09
N VAL A 273 3.00 -1.22 -27.98
CA VAL A 273 1.72 -1.57 -27.33
C VAL A 273 1.70 -1.09 -25.88
N PHE A 274 2.80 -1.28 -25.15
CA PHE A 274 2.89 -0.95 -23.72
C PHE A 274 3.37 0.48 -23.42
N ALA A 275 3.73 1.27 -24.43
CA ALA A 275 4.17 2.66 -24.34
C ALA A 275 3.03 3.65 -24.01
N THR A 276 2.32 3.39 -22.92
CA THR A 276 1.18 4.19 -22.44
C THR A 276 1.58 5.19 -21.34
N GLY A 277 2.86 5.25 -20.97
CA GLY A 277 3.36 6.02 -19.82
C GLY A 277 3.18 5.34 -18.46
N LEU A 278 2.71 4.09 -18.43
CA LEU A 278 2.69 3.23 -17.24
C LEU A 278 4.07 2.62 -16.97
N LEU A 279 4.71 2.10 -18.02
CA LEU A 279 6.06 1.55 -17.95
C LEU A 279 7.07 2.66 -18.26
N ASN A 280 8.16 2.71 -17.48
CA ASN A 280 9.25 3.64 -17.76
C ASN A 280 10.03 3.21 -19.01
N PRO A 281 10.79 4.12 -19.64
CA PRO A 281 11.57 3.80 -20.84
C PRO A 281 12.53 2.62 -20.65
N ALA A 282 13.13 2.48 -19.46
CA ALA A 282 14.01 1.37 -19.14
C ALA A 282 13.32 -0.01 -19.22
N VAL A 283 12.07 -0.11 -18.76
CA VAL A 283 11.27 -1.35 -18.86
C VAL A 283 10.86 -1.62 -20.30
N LEU A 284 10.47 -0.60 -21.05
CA LEU A 284 10.12 -0.74 -22.48
C LEU A 284 11.32 -1.22 -23.31
N TYR A 285 12.51 -0.69 -23.04
CA TYR A 285 13.75 -1.14 -23.67
C TYR A 285 14.07 -2.60 -23.32
N ARG A 286 13.98 -2.98 -22.04
CA ARG A 286 14.14 -4.39 -21.61
C ARG A 286 13.11 -5.31 -22.27
N MET A 287 11.88 -4.83 -22.47
CA MET A 287 10.85 -5.55 -23.20
C MET A 287 11.20 -5.73 -24.67
N GLU A 288 11.80 -4.72 -25.32
CA GLU A 288 12.23 -4.80 -26.71
C GLU A 288 13.33 -5.84 -26.90
N VAL A 289 14.39 -5.75 -26.10
CA VAL A 289 15.51 -6.69 -26.12
C VAL A 289 15.04 -8.10 -25.77
N GLY A 290 14.17 -8.24 -24.76
CA GLY A 290 13.63 -9.54 -24.36
C GLY A 290 12.61 -10.12 -25.35
N ALA A 291 11.86 -9.29 -26.08
CA ALA A 291 10.96 -9.76 -27.13
C ALA A 291 11.71 -10.22 -28.39
N ALA A 292 12.92 -9.70 -28.63
CA ALA A 292 13.80 -10.18 -29.68
C ALA A 292 14.42 -11.55 -29.36
N THR A 293 14.52 -11.92 -28.08
CA THR A 293 14.93 -13.28 -27.69
C THR A 293 13.80 -14.29 -27.92
N ARG A 294 14.14 -15.56 -28.23
CA ARG A 294 13.17 -16.69 -28.37
C ARG A 294 12.42 -17.05 -27.07
N GLN A 295 12.46 -16.20 -26.05
CA GLN A 295 11.76 -16.46 -24.79
C GLN A 295 10.24 -16.31 -24.97
N SER A 296 9.49 -17.18 -24.31
CA SER A 296 8.03 -17.05 -24.25
C SER A 296 7.64 -15.73 -23.58
N LYS A 297 6.63 -15.03 -24.14
CA LYS A 297 6.07 -13.78 -23.60
C LYS A 297 5.72 -13.87 -22.11
N ARG A 298 5.32 -15.06 -21.65
CA ARG A 298 5.08 -15.38 -20.24
C ARG A 298 6.30 -15.07 -19.35
N ILE A 299 7.46 -15.60 -19.75
CA ILE A 299 8.72 -15.48 -19.00
C ILE A 299 9.20 -14.03 -19.04
N LEU A 300 9.08 -13.38 -20.20
CA LEU A 300 9.41 -11.97 -20.36
C LEU A 300 8.63 -11.08 -19.36
N PHE A 301 7.30 -11.22 -19.30
CA PHE A 301 6.50 -10.40 -18.39
C PHE A 301 6.76 -10.70 -16.91
N ALA A 302 6.99 -11.96 -16.54
CA ALA A 302 7.37 -12.33 -15.17
C ALA A 302 8.71 -11.68 -14.78
N HIS A 303 9.74 -11.79 -15.63
CA HIS A 303 11.04 -11.16 -15.38
C HIS A 303 10.98 -9.63 -15.32
N LEU A 304 10.17 -8.99 -16.17
CA LEU A 304 9.98 -7.55 -16.12
C LEU A 304 9.26 -7.12 -14.83
N ALA A 305 8.25 -7.87 -14.38
CA ALA A 305 7.56 -7.61 -13.11
C ALA A 305 8.53 -7.72 -11.93
N ASP A 306 9.31 -8.80 -11.85
CA ASP A 306 10.33 -9.00 -10.81
C ASP A 306 11.39 -7.89 -10.85
N ARG A 307 11.80 -7.45 -12.03
CA ARG A 307 12.78 -6.38 -12.16
C ARG A 307 12.24 -5.02 -11.70
N ILE A 308 11.00 -4.67 -12.05
CA ILE A 308 10.36 -3.44 -11.56
C ILE A 308 10.20 -3.51 -10.03
N MET A 309 9.85 -4.67 -9.49
CA MET A 309 9.74 -4.88 -8.05
C MET A 309 11.08 -4.62 -7.34
N LEU A 310 12.18 -5.19 -7.85
CA LEU A 310 13.52 -4.98 -7.32
C LEU A 310 13.99 -3.52 -7.44
N ASP A 311 13.76 -2.89 -8.60
CA ASP A 311 14.12 -1.49 -8.82
C ASP A 311 13.30 -0.59 -7.85
N THR A 312 12.02 -0.91 -7.61
CA THR A 312 11.16 -0.21 -6.65
C THR A 312 11.63 -0.43 -5.21
N GLU A 313 12.00 -1.65 -4.83
CA GLU A 313 12.56 -1.96 -3.51
C GLU A 313 13.81 -1.12 -3.24
N ARG A 314 14.75 -1.06 -4.20
CA ARG A 314 15.97 -0.26 -4.07
C ARG A 314 15.65 1.23 -3.92
N LEU A 315 14.73 1.75 -4.72
CA LEU A 315 14.31 3.16 -4.63
C LEU A 315 13.71 3.47 -3.25
N VAL A 316 12.82 2.62 -2.76
CA VAL A 316 12.17 2.80 -1.45
C VAL A 316 13.21 2.71 -0.34
N ILE A 317 14.09 1.70 -0.34
CA ILE A 317 15.13 1.54 0.69
C ILE A 317 16.13 2.71 0.67
N THR A 318 16.53 3.18 -0.52
CA THR A 318 17.47 4.31 -0.63
C THR A 318 16.85 5.58 -0.05
N ARG A 319 15.58 5.87 -0.39
CA ARG A 319 14.85 7.02 0.14
C ARG A 319 14.59 6.90 1.63
N GLN A 320 14.27 5.71 2.09
CA GLN A 320 14.13 5.38 3.50
C GLN A 320 15.42 5.69 4.28
N ARG A 321 16.59 5.30 3.76
CA ARG A 321 17.88 5.63 4.39
C ARG A 321 18.13 7.13 4.45
N THR A 322 17.87 7.86 3.35
CA THR A 322 18.02 9.32 3.36
C THR A 322 17.11 9.99 4.39
N MET A 323 15.88 9.50 4.54
CA MET A 323 14.94 9.97 5.54
C MET A 323 15.40 9.61 6.96
N ALA A 324 15.92 8.40 7.17
CA ALA A 324 16.47 7.97 8.46
C ALA A 324 17.66 8.86 8.90
N TYR A 325 18.61 9.15 8.00
CA TYR A 325 19.73 10.05 8.31
C TYR A 325 19.26 11.45 8.68
N LEU A 326 18.26 11.99 7.97
CA LEU A 326 17.65 13.28 8.32
C LEU A 326 16.99 13.25 9.71
N CYS A 327 16.26 12.17 10.04
CA CYS A 327 15.68 12.00 11.37
C CYS A 327 16.76 11.94 12.46
N TYR A 328 17.85 11.20 12.23
CA TYR A 328 18.98 11.14 13.17
C TYR A 328 19.66 12.50 13.34
N SER A 329 19.91 13.23 12.25
CA SER A 329 20.54 14.55 12.34
C SER A 329 19.68 15.54 13.12
N VAL A 330 18.35 15.53 12.90
CA VAL A 330 17.42 16.37 13.65
C VAL A 330 17.36 15.95 15.13
N ALA A 331 17.28 14.65 15.42
CA ALA A 331 17.27 14.17 16.80
C ALA A 331 18.54 14.55 17.57
N ILE A 332 19.72 14.40 16.95
CA ILE A 332 21.00 14.82 17.53
C ILE A 332 21.01 16.33 17.79
N LEU A 333 20.53 17.14 16.84
CA LEU A 333 20.44 18.59 17.02
C LEU A 333 19.55 18.97 18.22
N LEU A 334 18.40 18.31 18.39
CA LEU A 334 17.51 18.53 19.54
C LEU A 334 18.17 18.12 20.86
N ILE A 335 18.91 17.01 20.88
CA ILE A 335 19.64 16.57 22.07
C ILE A 335 20.75 17.56 22.42
N LEU A 336 21.52 18.03 21.45
CA LEU A 336 22.54 19.06 21.66
C LEU A 336 21.92 20.35 22.19
N LEU A 337 20.78 20.77 21.65
CA LEU A 337 20.05 21.94 22.15
C LEU A 337 19.65 21.78 23.62
N ILE A 338 19.21 20.58 24.03
CA ILE A 338 18.91 20.30 25.45
C ILE A 338 20.18 20.43 26.29
N ILE A 339 21.29 19.83 25.87
CA ILE A 339 22.56 19.85 26.62
C ILE A 339 23.06 21.29 26.78
N PHE A 340 23.11 22.06 25.70
CA PHE A 340 23.56 23.46 25.76
C PHE A 340 22.57 24.35 26.52
N GLY A 341 21.27 24.16 26.33
CA GLY A 341 20.24 24.95 27.00
C GLY A 341 20.20 24.72 28.51
N LEU A 342 20.36 23.47 28.97
CA LEU A 342 20.49 23.17 30.39
C LEU A 342 21.86 23.58 30.94
N GLY A 343 22.94 23.33 30.19
CA GLY A 343 24.30 23.72 30.58
C GLY A 343 24.41 25.21 30.85
N GLN A 344 23.91 26.05 29.95
CA GLN A 344 23.89 27.51 30.14
C GLN A 344 23.06 27.93 31.36
N LEU A 345 21.91 27.30 31.57
CA LEU A 345 21.05 27.58 32.71
C LEU A 345 21.78 27.25 34.03
N PHE A 346 22.46 26.10 34.11
CA PHE A 346 23.22 25.74 35.31
C PHE A 346 24.45 26.62 35.53
N THR A 347 25.14 27.07 34.47
CA THR A 347 26.30 27.96 34.64
C THR A 347 25.90 29.34 35.15
N GLU A 348 24.78 29.89 34.67
CA GLU A 348 24.24 31.17 35.17
C GLU A 348 23.80 31.05 36.64
N LEU A 349 23.12 29.96 36.98
CA LEU A 349 22.78 29.66 38.37
C LEU A 349 24.04 29.53 39.23
N ALA A 350 25.08 28.83 38.76
CA ALA A 350 26.32 28.69 39.53
C ALA A 350 27.04 30.04 39.74
N GLN A 351 27.00 30.95 38.77
CA GLN A 351 27.60 32.29 38.88
C GLN A 351 26.85 33.21 39.83
N GLN A 352 25.54 33.03 40.01
CA GLN A 352 24.75 33.85 40.94
C GLN A 352 24.93 33.44 42.41
N TRP A 353 25.33 32.19 42.66
CA TRP A 353 25.52 31.63 44.00
C TRP A 353 26.98 31.66 44.47
N ALA A 354 27.91 32.02 43.58
CA ALA A 354 29.32 32.25 43.86
C ALA A 354 29.56 33.74 44.09
#